data_AF-A0A956AYB9-F1
#
_entry.id   AF-A0A956AYB9-F1
#
_cell.length_a   1.000
_cell.length_b   1.000
_cell.length_c   1.000
_cell.angle_alpha   90.00
_cell.angle_beta   90.00
_cell.angle_gamma   90.00
#
_symmetry.space_group_name_H-M   'P 1'
#
loop_
_entity.id
_entity.type
_entity.pdbx_description
1 polymer ?
#
loop_
_entity_poly.entity_id
_entity_poly.type
_entity_poly.pdbx_seq_one_letter_code
_entity_poly.pdbx_strand_id
1 'polypeptide(L)'
;EGTGHVDLFLLPLDDHTVMVPQVMKADIKPLGELHNMALAEEARQHLDAVADRVTRMGLKVVRVPMLPPFLWTAADAEPFEDPPPRDAVYYSPANTLLVNLGKGRKLAFIPELADHAVPQGLKGMGRRYTRAAARALRKHGWNPIVVDATELGRWLGLFRCVTATVPKR
;
A
#
# COMPACT_ATOMS: atom_id res chain seq x y z
N GLU A 1 -9.02 8.89 2.58
CA GLU A 1 -7.98 9.39 3.52
C GLU A 1 -7.03 10.39 2.85
N GLY A 2 -7.18 11.68 3.13
CA GLY A 2 -6.19 12.73 2.83
C GLY A 2 -5.20 12.96 3.98
N THR A 3 -5.04 11.98 4.87
CA THR A 3 -4.41 12.18 6.20
C THR A 3 -2.88 12.11 6.19
N GLY A 4 -2.25 11.75 5.07
CA GLY A 4 -0.79 11.74 4.97
C GLY A 4 -0.12 10.78 5.96
N HIS A 5 -0.77 9.66 6.31
CA HIS A 5 -0.21 8.69 7.24
C HIS A 5 1.07 8.05 6.66
N VAL A 6 2.15 8.12 7.44
CA VAL A 6 3.48 7.67 7.03
C VAL A 6 3.53 6.18 6.69
N ASP A 7 2.65 5.38 7.27
CA ASP A 7 2.54 3.95 7.03
C ASP A 7 1.95 3.59 5.65
N LEU A 8 1.41 4.57 4.92
CA LEU A 8 0.99 4.40 3.52
C LEU A 8 2.12 4.65 2.53
N PHE A 9 3.21 5.32 2.91
CA PHE A 9 4.30 5.63 1.97
C PHE A 9 5.69 5.22 2.46
N LEU A 10 5.84 4.71 3.68
CA LEU A 10 7.15 4.36 4.22
C LEU A 10 7.09 3.15 5.17
N LEU A 11 7.98 2.20 4.93
CA LEU A 11 8.17 1.03 5.78
C LEU A 11 9.66 0.78 6.05
N PRO A 12 10.15 1.02 7.29
CA PRO A 12 11.50 0.63 7.67
C PRO A 12 11.65 -0.90 7.64
N LEU A 13 12.69 -1.41 6.97
CA LEU A 13 12.99 -2.84 6.89
C LEU A 13 14.09 -3.24 7.87
N ASP A 14 15.05 -2.34 8.07
CA ASP A 14 16.17 -2.39 9.01
C ASP A 14 16.69 -0.97 9.28
N ASP A 15 17.78 -0.83 10.04
CA ASP A 15 18.33 0.45 10.49
C ASP A 15 18.81 1.37 9.36
N HIS A 16 19.05 0.82 8.17
CA HIS A 16 19.61 1.55 7.03
C HIS A 16 18.77 1.44 5.77
N THR A 17 17.71 0.64 5.78
CA THR A 17 16.90 0.33 4.60
C THR A 17 15.43 0.63 4.84
N VAL A 18 14.86 1.37 3.91
CA VAL A 18 13.45 1.74 3.91
C VAL A 18 12.81 1.31 2.60
N MET A 19 11.63 0.71 2.68
CA MET A 19 10.77 0.47 1.54
C MET A 19 9.85 1.66 1.32
N VAL A 20 9.82 2.16 0.08
CA VAL A 20 8.90 3.21 -0.36
C VAL A 20 8.11 2.68 -1.56
N PRO A 21 6.77 2.65 -1.50
CA PRO A 21 5.94 2.22 -2.62
C PRO A 21 6.15 3.06 -3.88
N GLN A 22 5.81 2.51 -5.03
CA GLN A 22 5.92 3.16 -6.33
C GLN A 22 4.67 2.92 -7.17
N VAL A 23 4.02 4.01 -7.60
CA VAL A 23 2.98 3.93 -8.64
C VAL A 23 3.69 3.92 -10.00
N MET A 24 3.43 2.89 -10.80
CA MET A 24 4.05 2.74 -12.11
C MET A 24 3.32 3.60 -13.14
N LYS A 25 4.03 4.47 -13.87
CA LYS A 25 3.42 5.37 -14.87
C LYS A 25 2.59 4.62 -15.92
N ALA A 26 3.05 3.44 -16.35
CA ALA A 26 2.35 2.61 -17.32
C ALA A 26 0.99 2.06 -16.81
N ASP A 27 0.82 1.99 -15.48
CA ASP A 27 -0.36 1.43 -14.83
C ASP A 27 -1.39 2.51 -14.43
N ILE A 28 -1.11 3.80 -14.69
CA ILE A 28 -2.06 4.91 -14.47
C ILE A 28 -3.13 4.96 -15.57
N LYS A 29 -2.73 4.88 -16.84
CA LYS A 29 -3.65 4.98 -17.98
C LYS A 29 -4.81 3.95 -17.95
N PRO A 30 -4.58 2.68 -17.54
CA PRO A 30 -5.65 1.69 -17.37
C PRO A 30 -6.78 2.06 -16.40
N LEU A 31 -6.62 3.10 -15.56
CA LEU A 31 -7.69 3.58 -14.67
C LEU A 31 -8.88 4.18 -15.43
N GLY A 32 -8.66 4.69 -16.65
CA GLY A 32 -9.69 5.20 -17.57
C GLY A 32 -10.34 6.53 -17.19
N GLU A 33 -10.67 6.73 -15.91
CA GLU A 33 -11.32 7.94 -15.41
C GLU A 33 -10.29 9.04 -15.08
N LEU A 34 -10.51 10.26 -15.58
CA LEU A 34 -9.58 11.39 -15.40
C LEU A 34 -9.24 11.67 -13.93
N HIS A 35 -10.23 11.61 -13.04
CA HIS A 35 -10.02 11.81 -11.60
C HIS A 35 -9.12 10.74 -10.98
N ASN A 36 -9.32 9.47 -11.34
CA ASN A 36 -8.45 8.38 -10.88
C ASN A 36 -7.03 8.53 -11.42
N MET A 37 -6.89 8.93 -12.69
CA MET A 37 -5.58 9.18 -13.29
C MET A 37 -4.84 10.34 -12.62
N ALA A 38 -5.54 11.43 -12.30
CA ALA A 38 -4.97 12.58 -11.59
C ALA A 38 -4.52 12.18 -10.18
N LEU A 39 -5.38 11.48 -9.43
CA LEU A 39 -5.08 10.96 -8.09
C LEU A 39 -3.85 10.04 -8.09
N ALA A 40 -3.75 9.14 -9.08
CA ALA A 40 -2.63 8.24 -9.20
C ALA A 40 -1.32 8.95 -9.57
N GLU A 41 -1.39 9.98 -10.42
CA GLU A 41 -0.21 10.78 -10.78
C GLU A 41 0.28 11.64 -9.61
N GLU A 42 -0.63 12.22 -8.83
CA GLU A 42 -0.29 12.94 -7.59
C GLU A 42 0.40 12.01 -6.59
N ALA A 43 -0.17 10.83 -6.34
CA ALA A 43 0.43 9.83 -5.46
C ALA A 43 1.80 9.37 -5.96
N ARG A 44 1.97 9.20 -7.28
CA ARG A 44 3.27 8.87 -7.89
C ARG A 44 4.32 9.94 -7.57
N GLN A 45 4.01 11.20 -7.85
CA GLN A 45 4.93 12.32 -7.63
C GLN A 45 5.29 12.46 -6.15
N HIS A 46 4.31 12.31 -5.26
CA HIS A 46 4.55 12.31 -3.82
C HIS A 46 5.51 11.18 -3.39
N LEU A 47 5.25 9.95 -3.82
CA LEU A 47 6.07 8.78 -3.48
C LEU A 47 7.48 8.86 -4.05
N ASP A 48 7.66 9.43 -5.25
CA ASP A 48 8.97 9.70 -5.84
C ASP A 48 9.73 10.74 -4.98
N ALA A 49 9.08 11.84 -4.58
CA ALA A 49 9.69 12.85 -3.72
C ALA A 49 10.06 12.32 -2.32
N VAL A 50 9.26 11.41 -1.75
CA VAL A 50 9.58 10.71 -0.49
C VAL A 50 10.84 9.87 -0.65
N ALA A 51 10.95 9.07 -1.72
CA ALA A 51 12.15 8.27 -1.96
C ALA A 51 13.41 9.12 -2.12
N ASP A 52 13.32 10.24 -2.85
CA ASP A 52 14.44 11.15 -3.02
C ASP A 52 14.86 11.80 -1.69
N ARG A 53 13.89 12.15 -0.84
CA ARG A 53 14.16 12.71 0.50
C ARG A 53 14.86 11.69 1.39
N VAL A 54 14.35 10.46 1.46
CA VAL A 54 14.92 9.36 2.26
C VAL A 54 16.34 9.02 1.78
N THR A 55 16.57 9.00 0.47
CA THR A 55 17.90 8.78 -0.12
C THR A 55 18.88 9.88 0.28
N ARG A 56 18.46 11.14 0.25
CA ARG A 56 19.29 12.29 0.69
C ARG A 56 19.63 12.26 2.18
N MET A 57 18.87 11.52 3.00
CA MET A 57 19.19 11.28 4.40
C MET A 57 20.23 10.16 4.60
N GLY A 58 20.74 9.55 3.52
CA GLY A 58 21.74 8.48 3.58
C GLY A 58 21.15 7.08 3.75
N LEU A 59 19.83 6.93 3.70
CA LEU A 59 19.16 5.63 3.80
C LEU A 59 19.04 4.96 2.42
N LYS A 60 19.13 3.63 2.41
CA LYS A 60 18.87 2.82 1.22
C LYS A 60 17.38 2.71 0.97
N VAL A 61 16.94 3.07 -0.23
CA VAL A 61 15.54 2.98 -0.64
C VAL A 61 15.27 1.74 -1.49
N VAL A 62 14.27 0.95 -1.10
CA VAL A 62 13.72 -0.16 -1.87
C VAL A 62 12.39 0.28 -2.47
N ARG A 63 12.35 0.46 -3.79
CA ARG A 63 11.12 0.79 -4.51
C ARG A 63 10.33 -0.48 -4.81
N VAL A 64 9.06 -0.51 -4.39
CA VAL A 64 8.17 -1.65 -4.62
C VAL A 64 6.91 -1.15 -5.33
N PRO A 65 6.51 -1.76 -6.45
CA PRO A 65 5.32 -1.31 -7.15
C PRO A 65 4.07 -1.51 -6.28
N MET A 66 3.16 -0.55 -6.32
CA MET A 66 1.87 -0.58 -5.63
C MET A 66 0.73 -0.32 -6.59
N LEU A 67 -0.46 -0.73 -6.18
CA LEU A 67 -1.68 -0.43 -6.93
C LEU A 67 -1.86 1.10 -6.97
N PRO A 68 -2.10 1.71 -8.14
CA PRO A 68 -2.45 3.12 -8.19
C PRO A 68 -3.68 3.37 -7.31
N PRO A 69 -3.72 4.46 -6.53
CA PRO A 69 -4.94 4.82 -5.81
C PRO A 69 -6.06 5.14 -6.80
N PHE A 70 -7.28 4.86 -6.38
CA PHE A 70 -8.48 5.06 -7.20
C PHE A 70 -9.68 5.34 -6.29
N LEU A 71 -10.72 5.93 -6.86
CA LEU A 71 -11.96 6.24 -6.19
C LEU A 71 -12.88 5.01 -6.16
N TRP A 72 -13.38 4.67 -4.98
CA TRP A 72 -14.41 3.65 -4.74
C TRP A 72 -15.65 4.33 -4.15
N THR A 73 -16.84 3.80 -4.39
CA THR A 73 -18.03 4.12 -3.58
C THR A 73 -17.74 4.02 -2.08
N ALA A 74 -18.07 5.07 -1.32
CA ALA A 74 -17.86 5.07 0.12
C ALA A 74 -18.59 3.89 0.78
N ALA A 75 -18.01 3.34 1.85
CA ALA A 75 -18.57 2.15 2.50
C ALA A 75 -19.92 2.41 3.17
N ASP A 76 -20.16 3.67 3.54
CA ASP A 76 -21.33 4.25 4.18
C ASP A 76 -22.29 4.94 3.19
N ALA A 77 -22.07 4.83 1.88
CA ALA A 77 -22.95 5.41 0.87
C ALA A 77 -24.37 4.84 0.99
N GLU A 78 -25.36 5.72 1.16
CA GLU A 78 -26.77 5.33 1.20
C GLU A 78 -27.25 4.96 -0.21
N PRO A 79 -28.17 3.99 -0.37
CA PRO A 79 -28.60 3.49 -1.69
C PRO A 79 -29.24 4.55 -2.62
N PHE A 80 -29.62 5.70 -2.06
CA PHE A 80 -30.37 6.74 -2.74
C PHE A 80 -29.55 8.00 -3.05
N GLU A 81 -28.25 8.01 -2.74
CA GLU A 81 -27.36 9.13 -3.08
C GLU A 81 -26.94 9.04 -4.55
N ASP A 82 -27.22 10.09 -5.33
CA ASP A 82 -26.85 10.19 -6.75
C ASP A 82 -26.12 11.52 -7.06
N PRO A 83 -24.81 11.49 -7.39
CA PRO A 83 -23.96 10.30 -7.40
C PRO A 83 -23.61 9.86 -5.96
N PRO A 84 -23.37 8.56 -5.73
CA PRO A 84 -22.94 8.09 -4.43
C PRO A 84 -21.57 8.68 -4.07
N PRO A 85 -21.33 9.00 -2.80
CA PRO A 85 -20.03 9.51 -2.34
C PRO A 85 -18.93 8.50 -2.67
N ARG A 86 -17.74 9.03 -2.95
CA ARG A 86 -16.57 8.22 -3.30
C ARG A 86 -15.39 8.55 -2.41
N ASP A 87 -14.72 7.50 -1.95
CA ASP A 87 -13.48 7.56 -1.21
C ASP A 87 -12.28 7.15 -2.05
N ALA A 88 -11.18 7.86 -1.86
CA ALA A 88 -9.89 7.43 -2.38
C ALA A 88 -9.37 6.22 -1.58
N VAL A 89 -9.18 5.11 -2.28
CA VAL A 89 -8.64 3.86 -1.74
C VAL A 89 -7.13 3.80 -2.02
N TYR A 90 -6.34 3.68 -0.95
CA TYR A 90 -4.89 3.57 -1.02
C TYR A 90 -4.44 2.16 -0.59
N TYR A 91 -4.22 1.28 -1.57
CA TYR A 91 -3.58 0.01 -1.29
C TYR A 91 -2.06 0.16 -1.29
N SER A 92 -1.45 0.19 -0.11
CA SER A 92 0.00 0.36 0.02
C SER A 92 0.68 -0.87 0.60
N PRO A 93 1.72 -1.42 -0.07
CA PRO A 93 2.55 -2.47 0.51
C PRO A 93 3.39 -1.95 1.69
N ALA A 94 3.54 -0.63 1.87
CA ALA A 94 4.15 -0.07 3.08
C ALA A 94 3.30 -0.29 4.34
N ASN A 95 2.01 -0.61 4.18
CA ASN A 95 1.12 -0.98 5.27
C ASN A 95 1.28 -2.46 5.71
N THR A 96 2.38 -3.10 5.31
CA THR A 96 2.75 -4.45 5.76
C THR A 96 3.09 -4.43 7.26
N LEU A 97 2.50 -5.33 8.04
CA LEU A 97 2.83 -5.51 9.45
C LEU A 97 4.08 -6.38 9.58
N LEU A 98 5.13 -5.85 10.20
CA LEU A 98 6.39 -6.54 10.45
C LEU A 98 6.41 -7.08 11.89
N VAL A 99 6.60 -8.39 12.04
CA VAL A 99 6.64 -9.07 13.35
C VAL A 99 7.95 -9.82 13.50
N ASN A 100 8.77 -9.40 14.47
CA ASN A 100 9.99 -10.12 14.87
C ASN A 100 9.69 -11.00 16.09
N LEU A 101 9.68 -12.32 15.88
CA LEU A 101 9.38 -13.31 16.92
C LEU A 101 10.63 -13.76 17.71
N GLY A 102 11.80 -13.23 17.39
CA GLY A 102 13.09 -13.69 17.93
C GLY A 102 13.58 -14.98 17.25
N LYS A 103 14.79 -15.44 17.62
CA LYS A 103 15.44 -16.64 17.03
C LYS A 103 15.52 -16.62 15.49
N GLY A 104 15.70 -15.44 14.90
CA GLY A 104 15.75 -15.26 13.44
C GLY A 104 14.39 -15.35 12.73
N ARG A 105 13.27 -15.51 13.45
CA ARG A 105 11.93 -15.58 12.85
C ARG A 105 11.36 -14.19 12.64
N LYS A 106 11.40 -13.70 11.41
CA LYS A 106 10.84 -12.42 10.97
C LYS A 106 9.67 -12.67 10.02
N LEU A 107 8.46 -12.23 10.36
CA LEU A 107 7.26 -12.35 9.53
C LEU A 107 6.82 -10.98 9.01
N ALA A 108 6.31 -10.94 7.78
CA ALA A 108 5.75 -9.74 7.16
C ALA A 108 4.36 -10.03 6.61
N PHE A 109 3.32 -9.49 7.23
CA PHE A 109 1.93 -9.66 6.81
C PHE A 109 1.57 -8.58 5.79
N ILE A 110 1.51 -8.98 4.52
CA ILE A 110 1.29 -8.09 3.38
C ILE A 110 -0.22 -8.05 3.12
N PRO A 111 -0.86 -6.86 3.14
CA PRO A 111 -2.27 -6.76 2.78
C PRO A 111 -2.43 -7.14 1.31
N GLU A 112 -3.55 -7.73 0.91
CA GLU A 112 -3.96 -7.90 -0.49
C GLU A 112 -5.44 -7.55 -0.61
N LEU A 113 -5.82 -6.91 -1.72
CA LEU A 113 -7.22 -6.73 -2.08
C LEU A 113 -7.66 -7.85 -3.01
N ALA A 114 -8.84 -8.40 -2.77
CA ALA A 114 -9.46 -9.38 -3.63
C ALA A 114 -9.82 -8.77 -5.00
N ASP A 115 -9.80 -9.58 -6.07
CA ASP A 115 -10.04 -9.06 -7.43
C ASP A 115 -11.45 -8.49 -7.65
N HIS A 116 -12.44 -8.94 -6.87
CA HIS A 116 -13.78 -8.37 -6.90
C HIS A 116 -13.83 -6.97 -6.27
N ALA A 117 -12.85 -6.67 -5.42
CA ALA A 117 -12.64 -5.41 -4.75
C ALA A 117 -11.55 -4.56 -5.43
N VAL A 118 -11.41 -4.65 -6.76
CA VAL A 118 -10.67 -3.66 -7.59
C VAL A 118 -11.40 -3.40 -8.92
N PRO A 119 -11.26 -2.19 -9.50
CA PRO A 119 -11.75 -1.88 -10.85
C PRO A 119 -11.29 -2.89 -11.90
N GLN A 120 -12.10 -3.12 -12.94
CA GLN A 120 -11.83 -4.12 -13.98
C GLN A 120 -10.44 -3.95 -14.62
N GLY A 121 -10.02 -2.70 -14.89
CA GLY A 121 -8.70 -2.39 -15.45
C GLY A 121 -7.51 -2.71 -14.54
N LEU A 122 -7.78 -2.98 -13.26
CA LEU A 122 -6.79 -3.26 -12.21
C LEU A 122 -6.82 -4.73 -11.73
N LYS A 123 -7.74 -5.55 -12.23
CA LYS A 123 -7.81 -6.97 -11.84
C LYS A 123 -6.51 -7.69 -12.16
N GLY A 124 -6.03 -8.50 -11.21
CA GLY A 124 -4.74 -9.18 -11.30
C GLY A 124 -3.50 -8.27 -11.10
N MET A 125 -3.64 -6.94 -11.19
CA MET A 125 -2.55 -6.00 -10.88
C MET A 125 -2.20 -6.04 -9.39
N GLY A 126 -3.20 -6.07 -8.50
CA GLY A 126 -3.02 -6.24 -7.06
C GLY A 126 -2.13 -7.45 -6.76
N ARG A 127 -2.54 -8.65 -7.20
CA ARG A 127 -1.76 -9.89 -7.03
C ARG A 127 -0.33 -9.83 -7.60
N ARG A 128 -0.12 -9.12 -8.72
CA ARG A 128 1.20 -8.95 -9.32
C ARG A 128 2.11 -8.11 -8.41
N TYR A 129 1.57 -7.05 -7.83
CA TYR A 129 2.28 -6.15 -6.94
C TYR A 129 2.47 -6.73 -5.54
N THR A 130 1.49 -7.43 -4.99
CA THR A 130 1.64 -8.24 -3.76
C THR A 130 2.82 -9.20 -3.90
N ARG A 131 2.92 -9.90 -5.05
CA ARG A 131 4.06 -10.79 -5.34
C ARG A 131 5.40 -10.04 -5.43
N ALA A 132 5.40 -8.81 -5.96
CA ALA A 132 6.61 -7.99 -6.00
C ALA A 132 7.04 -7.55 -4.59
N ALA A 133 6.10 -7.12 -3.75
CA ALA A 133 6.34 -6.80 -2.34
C ALA A 133 6.87 -8.01 -1.57
N ALA A 134 6.25 -9.18 -1.74
CA ALA A 134 6.71 -10.42 -1.11
C ALA A 134 8.15 -10.78 -1.51
N ARG A 135 8.51 -10.63 -2.79
CA ARG A 135 9.91 -10.86 -3.24
C ARG A 135 10.88 -9.87 -2.62
N ALA A 136 10.52 -8.59 -2.56
CA ALA A 136 11.34 -7.56 -1.92
C ALA A 136 11.56 -7.89 -0.44
N LEU A 137 10.50 -8.19 0.31
CA LEU A 137 10.57 -8.55 1.72
C LEU A 137 11.46 -9.78 1.98
N ARG A 138 11.34 -10.83 1.15
CA ARG A 138 12.24 -12.00 1.24
C ARG A 138 13.71 -11.64 1.05
N LYS A 139 14.02 -10.79 0.07
CA LYS A 139 15.38 -10.30 -0.17
C LYS A 139 15.96 -9.56 1.03
N HIS A 140 15.10 -8.99 1.87
CA HIS A 140 15.46 -8.28 3.09
C HIS A 140 15.24 -9.11 4.37
N GLY A 141 15.19 -10.45 4.25
CA GLY A 141 15.19 -11.36 5.39
C GLY A 141 13.86 -11.50 6.12
N TRP A 142 12.76 -11.05 5.50
CA TRP A 142 11.40 -11.22 6.03
C TRP A 142 10.71 -12.43 5.37
N ASN A 143 9.91 -13.17 6.14
CA ASN A 143 9.03 -14.21 5.61
C ASN A 143 7.63 -13.64 5.33
N PRO A 144 7.26 -13.42 4.05
CA PRO A 144 6.01 -12.78 3.71
C PRO A 144 4.81 -13.74 3.83
N ILE A 145 3.74 -13.24 4.43
CA ILE A 145 2.44 -13.88 4.54
C ILE A 145 1.44 -12.93 3.88
N VAL A 146 0.81 -13.37 2.80
CA VAL A 146 -0.23 -12.58 2.14
C VAL A 146 -1.54 -12.79 2.90
N VAL A 147 -2.22 -11.70 3.21
CA VAL A 147 -3.48 -11.71 3.95
C VAL A 147 -4.49 -10.86 3.21
N ASP A 148 -5.67 -11.42 2.95
CA ASP A 148 -6.78 -10.66 2.40
C ASP A 148 -7.19 -9.55 3.39
N ALA A 149 -7.05 -8.32 2.95
CA ALA A 149 -7.33 -7.11 3.71
C ALA A 149 -8.48 -6.31 3.09
N THR A 150 -9.31 -6.94 2.25
CA THR A 150 -10.39 -6.26 1.50
C THR A 150 -11.38 -5.56 2.43
N GLU A 151 -11.97 -6.32 3.37
CA GLU A 151 -12.94 -5.76 4.32
C GLU A 151 -12.28 -4.77 5.28
N LEU A 152 -11.07 -5.08 5.75
CA LEU A 152 -10.33 -4.19 6.63
C LEU A 152 -10.07 -2.84 5.95
N GLY A 153 -9.54 -2.87 4.72
CA GLY A 153 -9.23 -1.71 3.89
C GLY A 153 -10.44 -0.84 3.60
N ARG A 154 -11.63 -1.44 3.54
CA ARG A 154 -12.89 -0.73 3.31
C ARG A 154 -13.36 0.09 4.51
N TRP A 155 -13.14 -0.41 5.74
CA TRP A 155 -13.75 0.16 6.94
C TRP A 155 -12.76 0.87 7.88
N LEU A 156 -11.55 0.33 8.02
CA LEU A 156 -10.63 0.67 9.11
C LEU A 156 -9.20 0.98 8.63
N GLY A 157 -8.97 1.01 7.32
CA GLY A 157 -7.63 1.09 6.74
C GLY A 157 -6.95 -0.28 6.67
N LEU A 158 -5.61 -0.33 6.66
CA LEU A 158 -4.86 -1.59 6.51
C LEU A 158 -4.22 -2.02 7.84
N PHE A 159 -3.41 -3.09 7.86
CA PHE A 159 -2.92 -3.70 9.11
C PHE A 159 -2.25 -2.73 10.08
N ARG A 160 -1.40 -1.82 9.61
CA ARG A 160 -0.72 -0.82 10.45
C ARG A 160 -1.65 0.28 10.95
N CYS A 161 -2.82 0.47 10.34
CA CYS A 161 -3.86 1.37 10.84
C CYS A 161 -4.56 0.79 12.08
N VAL A 162 -4.62 -0.54 12.20
CA VAL A 162 -5.39 -1.24 13.26
C VAL A 162 -4.52 -2.03 14.24
N THR A 163 -3.20 -1.90 14.15
CA THR A 163 -2.27 -2.60 15.04
C THR A 163 -1.27 -1.64 15.68
N ALA A 164 -0.92 -1.91 16.93
CA ALA A 164 0.18 -1.27 17.63
C ALA A 164 1.12 -2.35 18.17
N THR A 165 2.40 -2.28 17.81
CA THR A 165 3.40 -3.22 18.33
C THR A 165 3.78 -2.83 19.76
N VAL A 166 3.77 -3.80 20.67
CA VAL A 166 4.25 -3.61 22.05
C VAL A 166 5.69 -4.14 22.12
N PRO A 167 6.70 -3.28 22.36
CA PRO A 167 8.08 -3.72 22.51
C PRO A 167 8.20 -4.71 23.68
N LYS A 168 8.98 -5.79 23.50
CA LYS A 168 9.39 -6.62 24.63
C LYS A 168 10.34 -5.78 25.50
N ARG A 169 10.04 -5.71 26.80
CA ARG A 169 10.93 -5.12 27.81
C ARG A 169 12.06 -6.09 28.14
#